data_AF-A0A4R3ADG2-F1
#
_entry.id   AF-A0A4R3ADG2-F1
#
_cell.length_a   1.000
_cell.length_b   1.000
_cell.length_c   1.000
_cell.angle_alpha   90.00
_cell.angle_beta   90.00
_cell.angle_gamma   90.00
#
_symmetry.space_group_name_H-M   'P 1'
#
loop_
_entity.id
_entity.type
_entity.pdbx_description
1 polymer ?
#
loop_
_entity_poly.entity_id
_entity_poly.type
_entity_poly.pdbx_seq_one_letter_code
_entity_poly.pdbx_strand_id
1 'polypeptide(L)'
;MYQEKLIQEIYEKIDATKSIIEAIANALDISYDAAHRRISMKSKFSIEETVQLANHFAISLDKMFQKSDHVLVKKTTEIRTPHDLSTYLENSFKSLTEFNPDLGTSLYYSAKDIPIFYTINTGLLSSFKRYVWLNLLSFEGLEVSFESFLSKNPLDNGGKKLNDYYSSIRVKEIWNDTTINSTLQQIMYFSQTGLLTAAHGTILCDQVKELLFSLEKKCVPNNDQYQLYYHELLILNNNVLVSNKDRRALFVPHTMLGYFITHDTDTCQHVSNFYQHQLKNSRLLNTAGTRDKKMFFNKAYQKIDLYKARVSAMDEI
;
A
#
# COMPACT_ATOMS: atom_id res chain seq x y z
N MET A 1 -30.52 13.41 19.61
CA MET A 1 -29.94 12.57 20.69
C MET A 1 -29.26 11.35 20.05
N TYR A 2 -28.15 10.80 20.56
CA TYR A 2 -27.38 9.72 19.89
C TYR A 2 -28.18 8.44 19.60
N GLN A 3 -29.14 8.10 20.45
CA GLN A 3 -30.03 6.96 20.28
C GLN A 3 -30.99 7.13 19.09
N GLU A 4 -31.46 8.35 18.80
CA GLU A 4 -32.29 8.62 17.62
C GLU A 4 -31.50 8.40 16.33
N LYS A 5 -30.20 8.79 16.32
CA LYS A 5 -29.31 8.54 15.18
C LYS A 5 -29.11 7.05 14.94
N LEU A 6 -28.92 6.26 16.00
CA LEU A 6 -28.81 4.80 15.88
C LEU A 6 -30.08 4.18 15.31
N ILE A 7 -31.25 4.60 15.81
CA ILE A 7 -32.54 4.12 15.31
C ILE A 7 -32.70 4.48 13.81
N GLN A 8 -32.32 5.69 13.41
CA GLN A 8 -32.37 6.13 12.01
C GLN A 8 -31.45 5.31 11.10
N GLU A 9 -30.19 5.06 11.51
CA GLU A 9 -29.27 4.21 10.75
C GLU A 9 -29.79 2.76 10.64
N ILE A 10 -30.38 2.21 11.70
CA ILE A 10 -31.02 0.88 11.63
C ILE A 10 -32.19 0.91 10.63
N TYR A 11 -33.00 1.96 10.66
CA TYR A 11 -34.13 2.13 9.74
C TYR A 11 -33.68 2.13 8.27
N GLU A 12 -32.56 2.78 7.96
CA GLU A 12 -31.97 2.82 6.60
C GLU A 12 -31.35 1.49 6.16
N LYS A 13 -31.08 0.57 7.09
CA LYS A 13 -30.48 -0.75 6.83
C LYS A 13 -31.50 -1.88 6.70
N ILE A 14 -32.74 -1.67 7.13
CA ILE A 14 -33.80 -2.66 7.03
C ILE A 14 -34.63 -2.45 5.76
N ASP A 15 -35.26 -3.52 5.28
CA ASP A 15 -36.25 -3.43 4.20
C ASP A 15 -37.42 -2.53 4.64
N ALA A 16 -37.86 -1.63 3.78
CA ALA A 16 -38.95 -0.68 4.06
C ALA A 16 -40.26 -1.35 4.49
N THR A 17 -40.42 -2.64 4.18
CA THR A 17 -41.59 -3.44 4.56
C THR A 17 -41.51 -4.06 5.97
N LYS A 18 -40.33 -4.01 6.63
CA LYS A 18 -40.11 -4.63 7.94
C LYS A 18 -40.32 -3.64 9.09
N SER A 19 -40.93 -4.13 10.16
CA SER A 19 -41.09 -3.36 11.40
C SER A 19 -39.74 -3.18 12.09
N ILE A 20 -39.34 -1.93 12.33
CA ILE A 20 -38.11 -1.63 13.10
C ILE A 20 -38.19 -2.17 14.54
N ILE A 21 -39.39 -2.23 15.13
CA ILE A 21 -39.59 -2.75 16.48
C ILE A 21 -39.28 -4.24 16.52
N GLU A 22 -39.76 -5.00 15.55
CA GLU A 22 -39.49 -6.43 15.45
C GLU A 22 -38.01 -6.69 15.12
N ALA A 23 -37.42 -5.89 14.23
CA ALA A 23 -36.02 -6.00 13.89
C ALA A 23 -35.12 -5.81 15.12
N ILE A 24 -35.39 -4.78 15.93
CA ILE A 24 -34.64 -4.50 17.17
C ILE A 24 -34.93 -5.55 18.25
N ALA A 25 -36.18 -5.98 18.40
CA ALA A 25 -36.56 -7.04 19.34
C ALA A 25 -35.81 -8.35 19.07
N ASN A 26 -35.79 -8.77 17.80
CA ASN A 26 -35.09 -9.98 17.36
C ASN A 26 -33.57 -9.85 17.49
N ALA A 27 -32.99 -8.70 17.12
CA ALA A 27 -31.55 -8.48 17.17
C ALA A 27 -31.00 -8.48 18.61
N LEU A 28 -31.78 -7.99 19.57
CA LEU A 28 -31.41 -7.94 20.99
C LEU A 28 -31.92 -9.12 21.82
N ASP A 29 -32.74 -10.00 21.24
CA ASP A 29 -33.44 -11.09 21.93
C ASP A 29 -34.27 -10.57 23.13
N ILE A 30 -35.09 -9.54 22.88
CA ILE A 30 -35.98 -8.90 23.86
C ILE A 30 -37.43 -8.90 23.40
N SER A 31 -38.37 -8.66 24.32
CA SER A 31 -39.78 -8.55 23.96
C SER A 31 -40.08 -7.34 23.07
N TYR A 32 -41.14 -7.45 22.27
CA TYR A 32 -41.62 -6.36 21.41
C TYR A 32 -41.87 -5.05 22.20
N ASP A 33 -42.48 -5.14 23.39
CA ASP A 33 -42.71 -3.97 24.25
C ASP A 33 -41.39 -3.34 24.71
N ALA A 34 -40.40 -4.15 25.08
CA ALA A 34 -39.09 -3.67 25.49
C ALA A 34 -38.36 -2.95 24.33
N ALA A 35 -38.45 -3.46 23.10
CA ALA A 35 -37.93 -2.80 21.91
C ALA A 35 -38.68 -1.50 21.60
N HIS A 36 -40.01 -1.52 21.67
CA HIS A 36 -40.86 -0.34 21.45
C HIS A 36 -40.55 0.79 22.44
N ARG A 37 -40.29 0.47 23.71
CA ARG A 37 -39.87 1.46 24.72
C ARG A 37 -38.52 2.12 24.40
N ARG A 38 -37.58 1.37 23.81
CA ARG A 38 -36.28 1.92 23.35
C ARG A 38 -36.47 2.84 22.13
N ILE A 39 -37.29 2.43 21.17
CA ILE A 39 -37.59 3.21 19.96
C ILE A 39 -38.35 4.50 20.29
N SER A 40 -39.33 4.42 21.19
CA SER A 40 -40.12 5.57 21.66
C SER A 40 -39.40 6.43 22.70
N MET A 41 -38.10 6.21 22.92
CA MET A 41 -37.25 6.98 23.84
C MET A 41 -37.67 6.92 25.32
N LYS A 42 -38.54 5.98 25.70
CA LYS A 42 -38.98 5.74 27.08
C LYS A 42 -37.95 4.95 27.91
N SER A 43 -37.01 4.29 27.24
CA SER A 43 -35.83 3.66 27.85
C SER A 43 -34.61 3.85 26.94
N LYS A 44 -33.41 3.85 27.52
CA LYS A 44 -32.17 3.97 26.77
C LYS A 44 -31.64 2.61 26.32
N PHE A 45 -30.92 2.57 25.20
CA PHE A 45 -30.06 1.42 24.91
C PHE A 45 -28.86 1.41 25.86
N SER A 46 -28.47 0.23 26.34
CA SER A 46 -27.16 0.06 27.00
C SER A 46 -26.02 0.11 25.97
N ILE A 47 -24.76 0.14 26.44
CA ILE A 47 -23.60 0.09 25.55
C ILE A 47 -23.55 -1.28 24.84
N GLU A 48 -23.80 -2.37 25.58
CA GLU A 48 -23.84 -3.74 25.08
C GLU A 48 -24.92 -3.89 23.99
N GLU A 49 -26.12 -3.38 24.24
CA GLU A 49 -27.21 -3.37 23.26
C GLU A 49 -26.84 -2.57 22.02
N THR A 50 -26.20 -1.41 22.21
CA THR A 50 -25.76 -0.55 21.11
C THR A 50 -24.71 -1.26 20.24
N VAL A 51 -23.74 -1.94 20.85
CA VAL A 51 -22.71 -2.73 20.14
C VAL A 51 -23.34 -3.93 19.42
N GLN A 52 -24.27 -4.63 20.07
CA GLN A 52 -24.97 -5.76 19.48
C GLN A 52 -25.79 -5.35 18.24
N LEU A 53 -26.56 -4.27 18.34
CA LEU A 53 -27.29 -3.70 17.20
C LEU A 53 -26.33 -3.27 16.10
N ALA A 54 -25.23 -2.58 16.44
CA ALA A 54 -24.25 -2.14 15.48
C ALA A 54 -23.64 -3.32 14.70
N ASN A 55 -23.26 -4.39 15.39
CA ASN A 55 -22.76 -5.60 14.76
C ASN A 55 -23.83 -6.31 13.90
N HIS A 56 -25.06 -6.42 14.41
CA HIS A 56 -26.15 -7.11 13.73
C HIS A 56 -26.55 -6.44 12.41
N PHE A 57 -26.63 -5.11 12.40
CA PHE A 57 -27.03 -4.32 11.23
C PHE A 57 -25.83 -3.79 10.41
N ALA A 58 -24.60 -4.22 10.74
CA ALA A 58 -23.36 -3.75 10.12
C ALA A 58 -23.22 -2.21 10.11
N ILE A 59 -23.56 -1.58 11.24
CA ILE A 59 -23.45 -0.14 11.47
C ILE A 59 -22.10 0.16 12.14
N SER A 60 -21.38 1.14 11.60
CA SER A 60 -20.18 1.67 12.25
C SER A 60 -20.58 2.77 13.24
N LEU A 61 -20.46 2.48 14.55
CA LEU A 61 -20.69 3.48 15.60
C LEU A 61 -19.74 4.67 15.46
N ASP A 62 -18.49 4.43 15.07
CA ASP A 62 -17.54 5.49 14.76
C ASP A 62 -18.08 6.41 13.65
N LYS A 63 -18.57 5.88 12.53
CA LYS A 63 -19.14 6.70 11.45
C LYS A 63 -20.35 7.52 11.93
N MET A 64 -21.21 6.91 12.76
CA MET A 64 -22.42 7.55 13.28
C MET A 64 -22.11 8.72 14.24
N PHE A 65 -20.99 8.64 14.95
CA PHE A 65 -20.58 9.61 15.97
C PHE A 65 -19.36 10.46 15.59
N GLN A 66 -18.69 10.16 14.48
CA GLN A 66 -17.58 10.95 13.96
C GLN A 66 -18.06 12.35 13.59
N LYS A 67 -17.24 13.34 13.96
CA LYS A 67 -17.30 14.66 13.33
C LYS A 67 -16.69 14.52 11.94
N SER A 68 -17.21 15.28 10.97
CA SER A 68 -16.82 15.26 9.55
C SER A 68 -15.31 15.41 9.28
N ASP A 69 -14.55 15.89 10.26
CA ASP A 69 -13.14 16.28 10.09
C ASP A 69 -12.14 15.20 10.56
N HIS A 70 -12.63 14.01 10.94
CA HIS A 70 -11.79 12.89 11.38
C HIS A 70 -11.93 11.66 10.49
N VAL A 71 -10.80 11.03 10.17
CA VAL A 71 -10.75 9.81 9.35
C VAL A 71 -10.28 8.64 10.20
N LEU A 72 -11.06 7.56 10.24
CA LEU A 72 -10.62 6.31 10.87
C LEU A 72 -9.60 5.62 9.97
N VAL A 73 -8.49 5.20 10.56
CA VAL A 73 -7.43 4.47 9.87
C VAL A 73 -7.07 3.19 10.61
N LYS A 74 -6.82 2.12 9.85
CA LYS A 74 -6.15 0.91 10.32
C LYS A 74 -4.65 1.08 10.15
N LYS A 75 -3.87 0.85 11.20
CA LYS A 75 -2.40 0.90 11.14
C LYS A 75 -1.84 -0.49 10.82
N THR A 76 -0.84 -0.58 9.95
CA THR A 76 -0.08 -1.81 9.74
C THR A 76 0.79 -2.15 10.96
N THR A 77 1.08 -3.44 11.15
CA THR A 77 2.00 -3.91 12.20
C THR A 77 3.37 -3.27 12.05
N GLU A 78 3.99 -2.93 13.19
CA GLU A 78 5.37 -2.46 13.23
C GLU A 78 6.33 -3.60 12.91
N ILE A 79 7.44 -3.31 12.23
CA ILE A 79 8.42 -4.29 11.80
C ILE A 79 9.70 -4.06 12.60
N ARG A 80 10.13 -5.03 13.41
CA ARG A 80 11.40 -4.98 14.13
C ARG A 80 12.26 -6.21 13.89
N THR A 81 11.63 -7.34 13.58
CA THR A 81 12.27 -8.63 13.37
C THR A 81 11.93 -9.21 11.99
N PRO A 82 12.69 -10.23 11.52
CA PRO A 82 12.33 -10.96 10.31
C PRO A 82 10.90 -11.54 10.36
N HIS A 83 10.47 -12.02 11.54
CA HIS A 83 9.11 -12.56 11.72
C HIS A 83 8.04 -11.47 11.55
N ASP A 84 8.28 -10.26 12.07
CA ASP A 84 7.36 -9.13 11.89
C ASP A 84 7.26 -8.74 10.42
N LEU A 85 8.38 -8.78 9.68
CA LEU A 85 8.39 -8.49 8.24
C LEU A 85 7.55 -9.52 7.47
N SER A 86 7.72 -10.82 7.75
CA SER A 86 6.88 -11.86 7.12
C SER A 86 5.40 -11.67 7.47
N THR A 87 5.08 -11.40 8.74
CA THR A 87 3.71 -11.11 9.20
C THR A 87 3.13 -9.86 8.50
N TYR A 88 3.94 -8.82 8.33
CA TYR A 88 3.55 -7.60 7.61
C TYR A 88 3.22 -7.90 6.14
N LEU A 89 4.04 -8.70 5.45
CA LEU A 89 3.79 -9.07 4.05
C LEU A 89 2.52 -9.91 3.92
N GLU A 90 2.27 -10.86 4.84
CA GLU A 90 1.04 -11.64 4.87
C GLU A 90 -0.21 -10.78 5.11
N ASN A 91 -0.15 -9.85 6.07
CA ASN A 91 -1.25 -8.94 6.37
C ASN A 91 -1.50 -7.93 5.23
N SER A 92 -0.43 -7.50 4.55
CA SER A 92 -0.52 -6.67 3.35
C SER A 92 -1.21 -7.43 2.23
N PHE A 93 -0.86 -8.70 2.02
CA PHE A 93 -1.51 -9.57 1.05
C PHE A 93 -3.00 -9.72 1.37
N LYS A 94 -3.36 -10.05 2.62
CA LYS A 94 -4.76 -10.14 3.06
C LYS A 94 -5.54 -8.86 2.77
N SER A 95 -4.97 -7.70 3.11
CA SER A 95 -5.61 -6.39 2.90
C SER A 95 -5.82 -6.07 1.43
N LEU A 96 -4.89 -6.48 0.55
CA LEU A 96 -5.03 -6.31 -0.89
C LEU A 96 -6.04 -7.29 -1.50
N THR A 97 -6.08 -8.55 -1.04
CA THR A 97 -7.01 -9.56 -1.55
C THR A 97 -8.47 -9.36 -1.15
N GLU A 98 -8.77 -8.35 -0.33
CA GLU A 98 -10.14 -7.82 -0.20
C GLU A 98 -10.69 -7.28 -1.53
N PHE A 99 -9.78 -6.99 -2.47
CA PHE A 99 -10.07 -6.70 -3.86
C PHE A 99 -9.72 -7.92 -4.71
N ASN A 100 -10.61 -8.26 -5.66
CA ASN A 100 -10.39 -9.43 -6.50
C ASN A 100 -9.13 -9.26 -7.36
N PRO A 101 -8.32 -10.33 -7.54
CA PRO A 101 -7.10 -10.29 -8.33
C PRO A 101 -7.37 -10.33 -9.84
N ASP A 102 -8.18 -9.40 -10.35
CA ASP A 102 -8.62 -9.32 -11.75
C ASP A 102 -8.50 -7.89 -12.34
N LEU A 103 -8.78 -7.76 -13.64
CA LEU A 103 -8.71 -6.48 -14.36
C LEU A 103 -9.84 -5.49 -14.01
N GLY A 104 -10.81 -5.90 -13.18
CA GLY A 104 -11.80 -5.01 -12.56
C GLY A 104 -11.26 -4.26 -11.34
N THR A 105 -10.13 -4.71 -10.78
CA THR A 105 -9.38 -4.00 -9.75
C THR A 105 -8.31 -3.10 -10.36
N SER A 106 -8.20 -1.87 -9.85
CA SER A 106 -7.18 -0.92 -10.24
C SER A 106 -6.42 -0.37 -9.03
N LEU A 107 -5.11 -0.20 -9.22
CA LEU A 107 -4.19 0.33 -8.22
C LEU A 107 -3.44 1.54 -8.80
N TYR A 108 -3.45 2.64 -8.06
CA TYR A 108 -2.65 3.84 -8.32
C TYR A 108 -1.50 3.92 -7.31
N TYR A 109 -0.27 4.08 -7.79
CA TYR A 109 0.93 4.17 -6.94
C TYR A 109 1.70 5.46 -7.22
N SER A 110 1.81 6.34 -6.21
CA SER A 110 2.61 7.57 -6.26
C SER A 110 4.06 7.28 -5.86
N ALA A 111 4.91 6.83 -6.79
CA ALA A 111 6.18 6.17 -6.49
C ALA A 111 7.31 7.15 -6.12
N LYS A 112 7.42 7.49 -4.83
CA LYS A 112 8.60 8.16 -4.27
C LYS A 112 9.84 7.26 -4.33
N ASP A 113 9.62 5.97 -4.13
CA ASP A 113 10.61 4.91 -4.22
C ASP A 113 10.12 3.84 -5.21
N ILE A 114 11.02 2.98 -5.70
CA ILE A 114 10.65 1.81 -6.50
C ILE A 114 9.57 1.02 -5.74
N PRO A 115 8.39 0.78 -6.34
CA PRO A 115 7.29 0.09 -5.65
C PRO A 115 7.74 -1.24 -5.06
N ILE A 116 7.34 -1.46 -3.80
CA ILE A 116 7.75 -2.63 -3.01
C ILE A 116 7.51 -3.97 -3.71
N PHE A 117 6.47 -4.04 -4.55
CA PHE A 117 6.09 -5.24 -5.33
C PHE A 117 7.19 -5.75 -6.26
N TYR A 118 8.12 -4.88 -6.67
CA TYR A 118 9.28 -5.26 -7.49
C TYR A 118 10.47 -5.76 -6.69
N THR A 119 10.49 -5.54 -5.37
CA THR A 119 11.66 -5.79 -4.53
C THR A 119 11.39 -6.67 -3.32
N ILE A 120 10.29 -7.43 -3.34
CA ILE A 120 9.92 -8.41 -2.29
C ILE A 120 9.86 -9.84 -2.79
N ASN A 121 9.95 -10.06 -4.10
CA ASN A 121 9.78 -11.36 -4.73
C ASN A 121 10.97 -12.30 -4.41
N THR A 122 11.85 -12.55 -5.38
CA THR A 122 13.01 -13.41 -5.22
C THR A 122 14.28 -12.70 -5.69
N GLY A 123 15.44 -13.32 -5.48
CA GLY A 123 16.74 -12.83 -5.95
C GLY A 123 17.43 -11.86 -4.98
N LEU A 124 18.67 -11.52 -5.34
CA LEU A 124 19.61 -10.77 -4.49
C LEU A 124 19.07 -9.38 -4.11
N LEU A 125 18.44 -8.65 -5.04
CA LEU A 125 17.83 -7.34 -4.78
C LEU A 125 16.72 -7.44 -3.72
N SER A 126 15.88 -8.47 -3.78
CA SER A 126 14.84 -8.69 -2.77
C SER A 126 15.46 -8.98 -1.40
N SER A 127 16.50 -9.83 -1.35
CA SER A 127 17.23 -10.09 -0.10
C SER A 127 17.88 -8.83 0.46
N PHE A 128 18.50 -8.02 -0.40
CA PHE A 128 19.13 -6.77 0.00
C PHE A 128 18.11 -5.79 0.57
N LYS A 129 16.95 -5.64 -0.05
CA LYS A 129 15.90 -4.75 0.48
C LYS A 129 15.39 -5.21 1.84
N ARG A 130 15.21 -6.52 2.06
CA ARG A 130 14.85 -7.05 3.40
C ARG A 130 15.94 -6.76 4.43
N TYR A 131 17.21 -6.96 4.08
CA TYR A 131 18.34 -6.63 4.93
C TYR A 131 18.35 -5.14 5.32
N VAL A 132 18.21 -4.25 4.34
CA VAL A 132 18.13 -2.80 4.56
C VAL A 132 16.96 -2.44 5.48
N TRP A 133 15.77 -3.01 5.25
CA TRP A 133 14.60 -2.70 6.06
C TRP A 133 14.76 -3.12 7.51
N LEU A 134 15.28 -4.33 7.74
CA LEU A 134 15.53 -4.82 9.09
C LEU A 134 16.62 -4.00 9.79
N ASN A 135 17.65 -3.55 9.05
CA ASN A 135 18.69 -2.69 9.60
C ASN A 135 18.14 -1.30 9.99
N LEU A 136 17.27 -0.69 9.17
CA LEU A 136 16.73 0.65 9.41
C LEU A 136 15.52 0.70 10.35
N LEU A 137 14.76 -0.39 10.49
CA LEU A 137 13.56 -0.46 11.34
C LEU A 137 13.83 -1.10 12.71
N SER A 138 14.94 -1.85 12.86
CA SER A 138 15.38 -2.36 14.16
C SER A 138 16.00 -1.23 15.00
N PHE A 139 15.63 -1.15 16.28
CA PHE A 139 16.20 -0.17 17.22
C PHE A 139 17.68 -0.42 17.54
N GLU A 140 18.13 -1.67 17.44
CA GLU A 140 19.53 -2.06 17.70
C GLU A 140 20.38 -2.10 16.42
N GLY A 141 19.75 -1.89 15.25
CA GLY A 141 20.37 -2.15 13.95
C GLY A 141 20.70 -3.63 13.74
N LEU A 142 21.12 -3.98 12.52
CA LEU A 142 21.75 -5.28 12.26
C LEU A 142 23.25 -5.05 12.16
N GLU A 143 24.03 -5.46 13.16
CA GLU A 143 25.51 -5.41 13.14
C GLU A 143 26.15 -6.53 12.29
N VAL A 144 25.39 -7.12 11.36
CA VAL A 144 25.87 -8.21 10.50
C VAL A 144 25.98 -7.72 9.07
N SER A 145 27.01 -8.16 8.34
CA SER A 145 27.13 -7.89 6.91
C SER A 145 25.98 -8.53 6.12
N PHE A 146 25.71 -8.00 4.93
CA PHE A 146 24.73 -8.52 4.01
C PHE A 146 25.02 -9.99 3.64
N GLU A 147 26.29 -10.34 3.44
CA GLU A 147 26.72 -11.71 3.13
C GLU A 147 26.38 -12.68 4.27
N SER A 148 26.64 -12.27 5.52
CA SER A 148 26.26 -13.05 6.70
C SER A 148 24.74 -13.20 6.79
N PHE A 149 24.00 -12.11 6.55
CA PHE A 149 22.55 -12.12 6.54
C PHE A 149 21.98 -13.09 5.50
N LEU A 150 22.49 -13.08 4.27
CA LEU A 150 22.08 -13.97 3.17
C LEU A 150 22.19 -15.45 3.55
N SER A 151 23.30 -15.84 4.18
CA SER A 151 23.53 -17.24 4.59
C SER A 151 22.55 -17.74 5.65
N LYS A 152 22.06 -16.85 6.52
CA LYS A 152 21.22 -17.20 7.68
C LYS A 152 19.73 -17.04 7.42
N ASN A 153 19.35 -16.23 6.43
CA ASN A 153 17.95 -15.87 6.15
C ASN A 153 17.63 -16.13 4.66
N PRO A 154 17.46 -17.41 4.26
CA PRO A 154 17.03 -17.73 2.90
C PRO A 154 15.67 -17.11 2.62
N LEU A 155 15.44 -16.73 1.37
CA LEU A 155 14.22 -16.05 0.94
C LEU A 155 12.97 -16.90 1.21
N ASP A 156 11.94 -16.27 1.79
CA ASP A 156 10.59 -16.83 1.83
C ASP A 156 9.83 -16.56 0.53
N ASN A 157 8.85 -17.41 0.22
CA ASN A 157 7.94 -17.21 -0.92
C ASN A 157 6.84 -16.17 -0.64
N GLY A 158 6.88 -15.47 0.50
CA GLY A 158 5.81 -14.57 0.94
C GLY A 158 5.60 -13.40 -0.01
N GLY A 159 6.69 -12.79 -0.48
CA GLY A 159 6.61 -11.67 -1.42
C GLY A 159 6.20 -12.07 -2.84
N LYS A 160 6.32 -13.36 -3.21
CA LYS A 160 5.82 -13.85 -4.51
C LYS A 160 4.31 -13.66 -4.63
N LYS A 161 3.54 -13.95 -3.56
CA LYS A 161 2.07 -13.79 -3.56
C LYS A 161 1.64 -12.35 -3.84
N LEU A 162 2.34 -11.39 -3.23
CA LEU A 162 2.10 -9.96 -3.46
C LEU A 162 2.48 -9.53 -4.88
N ASN A 163 3.59 -10.04 -5.41
CA ASN A 163 4.01 -9.77 -6.78
C ASN A 163 3.03 -10.35 -7.81
N ASP A 164 2.56 -11.58 -7.60
CA ASP A 164 1.58 -12.26 -8.44
C ASP A 164 0.26 -11.48 -8.46
N TYR A 165 -0.23 -11.07 -7.28
CA TYR A 165 -1.43 -10.23 -7.15
C TYR A 165 -1.27 -8.88 -7.88
N TYR A 166 -0.15 -8.20 -7.67
CA TYR A 166 0.13 -6.93 -8.33
C TYR A 166 0.17 -7.08 -9.85
N SER A 167 0.63 -8.23 -10.33
CA SER A 167 0.72 -8.58 -11.75
C SER A 167 -0.59 -9.14 -12.33
N SER A 168 -1.69 -9.20 -11.57
CA SER A 168 -3.00 -9.67 -12.07
C SER A 168 -4.05 -8.56 -12.16
N ILE A 169 -3.76 -7.38 -11.61
CA ILE A 169 -4.66 -6.22 -11.58
C ILE A 169 -4.21 -5.13 -12.55
N ARG A 170 -5.04 -4.10 -12.74
CA ARG A 170 -4.64 -2.89 -13.47
C ARG A 170 -3.82 -1.97 -12.58
N VAL A 171 -2.67 -1.54 -13.06
CA VAL A 171 -1.72 -0.72 -12.30
C VAL A 171 -1.40 0.56 -13.06
N LYS A 172 -1.52 1.68 -12.36
CA LYS A 172 -1.06 3.00 -12.80
C LYS A 172 0.00 3.50 -11.82
N GLU A 173 1.24 3.56 -12.26
CA GLU A 173 2.34 4.09 -11.46
C GLU A 173 2.71 5.49 -11.93
N ILE A 174 2.98 6.38 -10.98
CA ILE A 174 3.50 7.71 -11.25
C ILE A 174 4.94 7.72 -10.73
N TRP A 175 5.90 7.98 -11.59
CA TRP A 175 7.33 8.02 -11.29
C TRP A 175 7.91 9.39 -11.63
N ASN A 176 9.05 9.72 -11.02
CA ASN A 176 9.84 10.89 -11.34
C ASN A 176 11.34 10.55 -11.35
N ASP A 177 12.21 11.54 -11.61
CA ASP A 177 13.67 11.35 -11.65
C ASP A 177 14.27 10.90 -10.30
N THR A 178 13.48 10.96 -9.22
CA THR A 178 13.91 10.58 -7.85
C THR A 178 13.49 9.17 -7.42
N THR A 179 12.57 8.51 -8.13
CA THR A 179 11.98 7.23 -7.73
C THR A 179 13.02 6.12 -7.46
N ILE A 180 14.16 6.13 -8.17
CA ILE A 180 15.21 5.11 -7.99
C ILE A 180 16.25 5.47 -6.92
N ASN A 181 16.25 6.71 -6.44
CA ASN A 181 17.37 7.27 -5.70
C ASN A 181 17.63 6.54 -4.39
N SER A 182 16.57 6.23 -3.65
CA SER A 182 16.66 5.58 -2.35
C SER A 182 17.34 4.22 -2.42
N THR A 183 16.97 3.38 -3.39
CA THR A 183 17.63 2.08 -3.59
C THR A 183 19.12 2.25 -3.95
N LEU A 184 19.46 3.19 -4.83
CA LEU A 184 20.86 3.46 -5.18
C LEU A 184 21.68 3.99 -3.99
N GLN A 185 21.08 4.88 -3.19
CA GLN A 185 21.72 5.39 -1.97
C GLN A 185 21.90 4.31 -0.91
N GLN A 186 20.94 3.38 -0.79
CA GLN A 186 21.08 2.23 0.10
C GLN A 186 22.26 1.36 -0.34
N ILE A 187 22.36 1.00 -1.62
CA ILE A 187 23.51 0.23 -2.13
C ILE A 187 24.82 0.94 -1.79
N MET A 188 24.92 2.24 -2.10
CA MET A 188 26.11 3.04 -1.81
C MET A 188 26.45 3.07 -0.32
N TYR A 189 25.47 3.37 0.53
CA TYR A 189 25.66 3.51 1.97
C TYR A 189 26.17 2.21 2.59
N PHE A 190 25.52 1.09 2.30
CA PHE A 190 25.93 -0.20 2.86
C PHE A 190 27.29 -0.65 2.33
N SER A 191 27.67 -0.27 1.09
CA SER A 191 29.03 -0.48 0.60
C SER A 191 30.07 0.38 1.33
N GLN A 192 29.78 1.67 1.54
CA GLN A 192 30.68 2.60 2.24
C GLN A 192 30.93 2.23 3.71
N THR A 193 29.95 1.60 4.35
CA THR A 193 30.07 1.17 5.75
C THR A 193 30.70 -0.21 5.91
N GLY A 194 31.10 -0.86 4.81
CA GLY A 194 31.67 -2.22 4.84
C GLY A 194 30.65 -3.32 5.15
N LEU A 195 29.35 -3.00 5.13
CA LEU A 195 28.25 -3.95 5.37
C LEU A 195 27.79 -4.67 4.10
N LEU A 196 28.24 -4.23 2.93
CA LEU A 196 27.97 -4.82 1.63
C LEU A 196 29.26 -4.82 0.79
N THR A 197 29.70 -5.99 0.32
CA THR A 197 30.87 -6.06 -0.57
C THR A 197 30.63 -5.31 -1.88
N ALA A 198 31.68 -4.72 -2.48
CA ALA A 198 31.50 -4.01 -3.75
C ALA A 198 31.10 -4.96 -4.90
N ALA A 199 31.53 -6.23 -4.85
CA ALA A 199 31.07 -7.26 -5.76
C ALA A 199 29.53 -7.41 -5.73
N HIS A 200 28.93 -7.60 -4.55
CA HIS A 200 27.46 -7.66 -4.43
C HIS A 200 26.80 -6.31 -4.74
N GLY A 201 27.38 -5.19 -4.32
CA GLY A 201 26.85 -3.85 -4.63
C GLY A 201 26.79 -3.58 -6.14
N THR A 202 27.80 -4.02 -6.89
CA THR A 202 27.85 -3.94 -8.35
C THR A 202 26.73 -4.78 -8.98
N ILE A 203 26.54 -6.02 -8.52
CA ILE A 203 25.45 -6.91 -8.98
C ILE A 203 24.08 -6.29 -8.66
N LEU A 204 23.91 -5.68 -7.50
CA LEU A 204 22.67 -5.02 -7.12
C LEU A 204 22.35 -3.83 -8.03
N CYS A 205 23.34 -3.02 -8.41
CA CYS A 205 23.15 -1.97 -9.41
C CYS A 205 22.68 -2.56 -10.76
N ASP A 206 23.28 -3.66 -11.21
CA ASP A 206 22.85 -4.34 -12.43
C ASP A 206 21.40 -4.85 -12.33
N GLN A 207 21.01 -5.45 -11.20
CA GLN A 207 19.62 -5.90 -10.99
C GLN A 207 18.61 -4.75 -10.97
N VAL A 208 18.98 -3.58 -10.44
CA VAL A 208 18.14 -2.37 -10.53
C VAL A 208 18.00 -1.94 -12.00
N LYS A 209 19.09 -2.00 -12.79
CA LYS A 209 19.06 -1.69 -14.22
C LYS A 209 18.18 -2.66 -15.01
N GLU A 210 18.30 -3.95 -14.74
CA GLU A 210 17.48 -5.02 -15.32
C GLU A 210 16.00 -4.85 -15.00
N LEU A 211 15.67 -4.51 -13.74
CA LEU A 211 14.32 -4.19 -13.34
C LEU A 211 13.77 -3.03 -14.18
N LEU A 212 14.48 -1.91 -14.26
CA LEU A 212 14.03 -0.76 -15.04
C LEU A 212 13.87 -1.09 -16.53
N PHE A 213 14.76 -1.92 -17.09
CA PHE A 213 14.65 -2.41 -18.45
C PHE A 213 13.39 -3.28 -18.66
N SER A 214 13.03 -4.11 -17.68
CA SER A 214 11.79 -4.88 -17.72
C SER A 214 10.55 -3.98 -17.69
N LEU A 215 10.58 -2.89 -16.92
CA LEU A 215 9.49 -1.90 -16.85
C LEU A 215 9.40 -1.09 -18.14
N GLU A 216 10.53 -0.69 -18.73
CA GLU A 216 10.57 -0.05 -20.06
C GLU A 216 9.90 -0.94 -21.11
N LYS A 217 10.17 -2.24 -21.11
CA LYS A 217 9.53 -3.20 -22.02
C LYS A 217 8.03 -3.35 -21.81
N LYS A 218 7.51 -3.13 -20.59
CA LYS A 218 6.07 -3.11 -20.31
C LYS A 218 5.38 -1.83 -20.79
N CYS A 219 6.14 -0.76 -21.02
CA CYS A 219 5.64 0.53 -21.53
C CYS A 219 5.42 0.45 -23.05
N VAL A 220 4.42 -0.32 -23.46
CA VAL A 220 3.94 -0.46 -24.84
C VAL A 220 2.52 0.10 -24.99
N PRO A 221 2.13 0.56 -26.19
CA PRO A 221 0.75 0.93 -26.48
C PRO A 221 -0.22 -0.22 -26.16
N ASN A 222 -1.46 0.11 -25.77
CA ASN A 222 -2.54 -0.84 -25.46
C ASN A 222 -2.26 -1.82 -24.30
N ASN A 223 -1.25 -1.55 -23.47
CA ASN A 223 -1.08 -2.24 -22.20
C ASN A 223 -1.94 -1.57 -21.12
N ASP A 224 -3.22 -1.93 -21.06
CA ASP A 224 -4.15 -1.39 -20.05
C ASP A 224 -3.92 -1.95 -18.65
N GLN A 225 -3.17 -3.05 -18.56
CA GLN A 225 -2.82 -3.67 -17.29
C GLN A 225 -1.72 -2.90 -16.58
N TYR A 226 -0.75 -2.34 -17.29
CA TYR A 226 0.36 -1.60 -16.71
C TYR A 226 0.59 -0.28 -17.44
N GLN A 227 0.41 0.83 -16.72
CA GLN A 227 0.60 2.18 -17.23
C GLN A 227 1.58 2.94 -16.34
N LEU A 228 2.66 3.44 -16.94
CA LEU A 228 3.70 4.21 -16.27
C LEU A 228 3.62 5.67 -16.69
N TYR A 229 3.40 6.56 -15.72
CA TYR A 229 3.32 7.99 -15.90
C TYR A 229 4.58 8.66 -15.36
N TYR A 230 5.19 9.51 -16.16
CA TYR A 230 6.29 10.37 -15.73
C TYR A 230 5.76 11.73 -15.29
N HIS A 231 6.08 12.13 -14.06
CA HIS A 231 5.66 13.39 -13.47
C HIS A 231 6.88 14.19 -12.99
N GLU A 232 7.09 15.37 -13.56
CA GLU A 232 8.32 16.16 -13.33
C GLU A 232 8.22 17.12 -12.12
N LEU A 233 7.01 17.51 -11.73
CA LEU A 233 6.82 18.69 -10.87
C LEU A 233 6.74 18.36 -9.37
N LEU A 234 6.10 17.25 -9.01
CA LEU A 234 5.86 16.90 -7.61
C LEU A 234 6.84 15.85 -7.09
N ILE A 235 7.22 16.05 -5.82
CA ILE A 235 7.79 14.98 -5.00
C ILE A 235 6.66 14.02 -4.66
N LEU A 236 6.87 12.75 -4.99
CA LEU A 236 5.91 11.67 -4.77
C LEU A 236 5.99 11.19 -3.31
N ASN A 237 5.02 10.39 -2.87
CA ASN A 237 4.82 10.13 -1.45
C ASN A 237 4.53 8.68 -1.07
N ASN A 238 4.63 7.71 -2.00
CA ASN A 238 4.30 6.30 -1.83
C ASN A 238 2.85 6.02 -1.42
N ASN A 239 1.93 6.97 -1.59
CA ASN A 239 0.51 6.68 -1.40
C ASN A 239 0.02 5.66 -2.43
N VAL A 240 -0.81 4.73 -1.97
CA VAL A 240 -1.44 3.71 -2.83
C VAL A 240 -2.95 3.82 -2.72
N LEU A 241 -3.65 3.94 -3.84
CA LEU A 241 -5.11 3.86 -3.88
C LEU A 241 -5.51 2.61 -4.65
N VAL A 242 -6.17 1.68 -3.97
CA VAL A 242 -6.74 0.47 -4.58
C VAL A 242 -8.24 0.66 -4.70
N SER A 243 -8.81 0.26 -5.82
CA SER A 243 -10.24 0.42 -6.08
C SER A 243 -10.78 -0.67 -7.01
N ASN A 244 -12.02 -1.07 -6.76
CA ASN A 244 -12.85 -1.82 -7.71
C ASN A 244 -14.21 -1.11 -7.82
N LYS A 245 -15.20 -1.76 -8.46
CA LYS A 245 -16.55 -1.20 -8.63
C LYS A 245 -17.29 -0.94 -7.30
N ASP A 246 -16.96 -1.67 -6.24
CA ASP A 246 -17.75 -1.71 -4.99
C ASP A 246 -17.11 -0.90 -3.86
N ARG A 247 -15.77 -0.79 -3.83
CA ARG A 247 -15.04 -0.19 -2.71
C ARG A 247 -13.70 0.40 -3.13
N ARG A 248 -13.12 1.22 -2.23
CA ARG A 248 -11.78 1.79 -2.34
C ARG A 248 -11.04 1.67 -1.02
N ALA A 249 -9.72 1.66 -1.10
CA ALA A 249 -8.82 1.70 0.05
C ALA A 249 -7.64 2.60 -0.28
N LEU A 250 -7.38 3.56 0.61
CA LEU A 250 -6.22 4.43 0.54
C LEU A 250 -5.20 4.00 1.59
N PHE A 251 -3.98 3.76 1.13
CA PHE A 251 -2.81 3.46 1.94
C PHE A 251 -1.91 4.69 1.95
N VAL A 252 -1.75 5.29 3.12
CA VAL A 252 -0.91 6.47 3.36
C VAL A 252 0.31 6.05 4.18
N PRO A 253 1.54 6.20 3.66
CA PRO A 253 2.74 5.88 4.44
C PRO A 253 2.84 6.73 5.70
N HIS A 254 3.21 6.10 6.81
CA HIS A 254 3.55 6.78 8.07
C HIS A 254 4.93 6.39 8.60
N THR A 255 5.53 5.33 8.06
CA THR A 255 6.96 4.99 8.21
C THR A 255 7.51 4.51 6.85
N MET A 256 8.76 4.00 6.81
CA MET A 256 9.36 3.50 5.57
C MET A 256 8.57 2.37 4.91
N LEU A 257 7.97 1.47 5.70
CA LEU A 257 7.10 0.39 5.21
C LEU A 257 5.67 0.47 5.75
N GLY A 258 5.46 1.16 6.88
CA GLY A 258 4.17 1.19 7.55
C GLY A 258 3.16 2.09 6.84
N TYR A 259 1.92 1.62 6.76
CA TYR A 259 0.79 2.36 6.19
C TYR A 259 -0.33 2.56 7.21
N PHE A 260 -0.99 3.72 7.10
CA PHE A 260 -2.36 3.89 7.52
C PHE A 260 -3.27 3.52 6.36
N ILE A 261 -4.29 2.70 6.62
CA ILE A 261 -5.25 2.21 5.63
C ILE A 261 -6.62 2.77 5.99
N THR A 262 -7.28 3.44 5.06
CA THR A 262 -8.65 3.91 5.25
C THR A 262 -9.54 3.53 4.08
N HIS A 263 -10.80 3.27 4.39
CA HIS A 263 -11.89 3.04 3.45
C HIS A 263 -12.90 4.20 3.47
N ASP A 264 -12.54 5.32 4.10
CA ASP A 264 -13.38 6.50 4.14
C ASP A 264 -13.69 6.98 2.72
N THR A 265 -14.99 7.08 2.41
CA THR A 265 -15.47 7.27 1.04
C THR A 265 -15.07 8.65 0.50
N ASP A 266 -15.21 9.69 1.31
CA ASP A 266 -14.93 11.07 0.92
C ASP A 266 -13.43 11.28 0.72
N THR A 267 -12.61 10.79 1.65
CA THR A 267 -11.14 10.81 1.54
C THR A 267 -10.67 10.06 0.29
N CYS A 268 -11.16 8.84 0.08
CA CYS A 268 -10.79 8.04 -1.10
C CYS A 268 -11.26 8.70 -2.41
N GLN A 269 -12.42 9.36 -2.42
CA GLN A 269 -12.92 10.08 -3.58
C GLN A 269 -12.09 11.33 -3.87
N HIS A 270 -11.73 12.09 -2.84
CA HIS A 270 -10.85 13.24 -2.98
C HIS A 270 -9.50 12.82 -3.57
N VAL A 271 -8.84 11.81 -3.01
CA VAL A 271 -7.54 11.34 -3.51
C VAL A 271 -7.65 10.77 -4.92
N SER A 272 -8.74 10.07 -5.24
CA SER A 272 -9.00 9.61 -6.61
C SER A 272 -9.07 10.79 -7.59
N ASN A 273 -9.82 11.84 -7.26
CA ASN A 273 -9.92 13.05 -8.07
C ASN A 273 -8.54 13.71 -8.25
N PHE A 274 -7.79 13.87 -7.16
CA PHE A 274 -6.43 14.39 -7.18
C PHE A 274 -5.53 13.59 -8.12
N TYR A 275 -5.56 12.26 -8.07
CA TYR A 275 -4.78 11.42 -8.99
C TYR A 275 -5.23 11.56 -10.44
N GLN A 276 -6.53 11.69 -10.73
CA GLN A 276 -6.95 11.98 -12.11
C GLN A 276 -6.36 13.31 -12.61
N HIS A 277 -6.29 14.34 -11.76
CA HIS A 277 -5.63 15.60 -12.10
C HIS A 277 -4.12 15.43 -12.26
N GLN A 278 -3.46 14.68 -11.39
CA GLN A 278 -2.03 14.42 -11.49
C GLN A 278 -1.67 13.68 -12.77
N LEU A 279 -2.43 12.65 -13.14
CA LEU A 279 -2.22 11.88 -14.37
C LEU A 279 -2.42 12.71 -15.64
N LYS A 280 -3.40 13.63 -15.65
CA LYS A 280 -3.57 14.60 -16.75
C LYS A 280 -2.36 15.52 -16.93
N ASN A 281 -1.66 15.84 -15.83
CA ASN A 281 -0.45 16.65 -15.82
C ASN A 281 0.83 15.78 -15.82
N SER A 282 0.71 14.51 -16.20
CA SER A 282 1.84 13.57 -16.30
C SER A 282 1.92 13.02 -17.72
N ARG A 283 3.11 12.57 -18.11
CA ARG A 283 3.35 11.97 -19.43
C ARG A 283 3.20 10.46 -19.35
N LEU A 284 2.21 9.89 -20.04
CA LEU A 284 2.06 8.44 -20.13
C LEU A 284 3.16 7.85 -21.02
N LEU A 285 4.13 7.14 -20.44
CA LEU A 285 5.28 6.59 -21.17
C LEU A 285 4.90 5.44 -22.11
N ASN A 286 3.78 4.77 -21.87
CA ASN A 286 3.25 3.71 -22.74
C ASN A 286 2.92 4.21 -24.16
N THR A 287 2.46 5.46 -24.29
CA THR A 287 2.04 6.07 -25.56
C THR A 287 2.90 7.28 -25.96
N ALA A 288 3.83 7.71 -25.09
CA ALA A 288 4.79 8.74 -25.41
C ALA A 288 5.69 8.34 -26.60
N GLY A 289 6.16 9.34 -27.35
CA GLY A 289 7.11 9.11 -28.44
C GLY A 289 8.39 8.43 -27.94
N THR A 290 9.05 7.65 -28.81
CA THR A 290 10.25 6.87 -28.48
C THR A 290 11.34 7.71 -27.79
N ARG A 291 11.51 8.96 -28.24
CA ARG A 291 12.46 9.91 -27.65
C ARG A 291 12.17 10.17 -26.17
N ASP A 292 10.93 10.50 -25.83
CA ASP A 292 10.54 10.87 -24.47
C ASP A 292 10.68 9.70 -23.49
N LYS A 293 10.20 8.52 -23.92
CA LYS A 293 10.38 7.28 -23.16
C LYS A 293 11.86 6.98 -22.92
N LYS A 294 12.68 7.05 -23.98
CA LYS A 294 14.13 6.82 -23.87
C LYS A 294 14.83 7.86 -23.01
N MET A 295 14.43 9.13 -23.07
CA MET A 295 14.99 10.18 -22.22
C MET A 295 14.78 9.88 -20.74
N PHE A 296 13.57 9.46 -20.34
CA PHE A 296 13.29 9.09 -18.95
C PHE A 296 14.15 7.90 -18.49
N PHE A 297 14.11 6.77 -19.20
CA PHE A 297 14.84 5.57 -18.79
C PHE A 297 16.36 5.73 -18.90
N ASN A 298 16.89 6.42 -19.92
CA ASN A 298 18.32 6.63 -20.07
C ASN A 298 18.93 7.49 -18.95
N LYS A 299 18.20 8.52 -18.48
CA LYS A 299 18.62 9.27 -17.28
C LYS A 299 18.79 8.35 -16.08
N ALA A 300 17.82 7.45 -15.86
CA ALA A 300 17.87 6.47 -14.79
C ALA A 300 19.04 5.49 -14.96
N TYR A 301 19.27 4.97 -16.18
CA TYR A 301 20.40 4.08 -16.48
C TYR A 301 21.75 4.74 -16.23
N GLN A 302 21.95 5.96 -16.72
CA GLN A 302 23.19 6.72 -16.49
C GLN A 302 23.45 6.93 -15.00
N LYS A 303 22.40 7.19 -14.22
CA LYS A 303 22.49 7.32 -12.78
C LYS A 303 22.90 6.01 -12.12
N ILE A 304 22.31 4.89 -12.51
CA ILE A 304 22.67 3.56 -12.01
C ILE A 304 24.15 3.26 -12.32
N ASP A 305 24.59 3.52 -13.56
CA ASP A 305 25.97 3.29 -14.00
C ASP A 305 26.98 4.14 -13.20
N LEU A 306 26.62 5.38 -12.87
CA LEU A 306 27.44 6.24 -11.99
C LEU A 306 27.58 5.66 -10.58
N TYR A 307 26.50 5.15 -9.99
CA TYR A 307 26.56 4.52 -8.66
C TYR A 307 27.35 3.22 -8.70
N LYS A 308 27.14 2.40 -9.74
CA LYS A 308 27.90 1.17 -9.95
C LYS A 308 29.41 1.44 -10.00
N ALA A 309 29.85 2.40 -10.82
CA ALA A 309 31.26 2.77 -10.91
C ALA A 309 31.87 3.21 -9.56
N ARG A 310 31.12 3.98 -8.78
CA ARG A 310 31.55 4.41 -7.44
C ARG A 310 31.64 3.26 -6.44
N VAL A 311 30.71 2.30 -6.50
CA VAL A 311 30.74 1.10 -5.66
C VAL A 311 31.94 0.23 -6.04
N SER A 312 32.14 -0.05 -7.33
CA SER A 312 33.26 -0.89 -7.79
C SER A 312 34.63 -0.33 -7.42
N ALA A 313 34.80 0.99 -7.41
CA ALA A 313 36.05 1.65 -7.00
C ALA A 313 36.39 1.49 -5.51
N MET A 314 35.48 0.97 -4.68
CA MET A 314 35.73 0.75 -3.25
C MET A 314 36.57 -0.49 -2.96
N ASP A 315 36.67 -1.44 -3.89
CA ASP A 315 37.57 -2.59 -3.77
C ASP A 315 39.05 -2.22 -4.04
N GLU A 316 39.30 -1.03 -4.60
CA GLU A 316 40.65 -0.56 -4.99
C GLU A 316 41.35 0.28 -3.90
N ILE A 317 40.73 0.46 -2.73
CA ILE A 317 41.22 1.26 -1.59
C ILE A 317 41.47 0.35 -0.39
#